data_AF-A0A7K1C837-F1
#
_entry.id   AF-A0A7K1C837-F1
#
_cell.length_a   1.000
_cell.length_b   1.000
_cell.length_c   1.000
_cell.angle_alpha   90.00
_cell.angle_beta   90.00
_cell.angle_gamma   90.00
#
_symmetry.space_group_name_H-M   'P 1'
#
loop_
_entity.id
_entity.type
_entity.pdbx_description
1 polymer ?
#
loop_
_entity_poly.entity_id
_entity_poly.type
_entity_poly.pdbx_seq_one_letter_code
_entity_poly.pdbx_strand_id
1 'polypeptide(L)'
;YTVSVSDPSHWLVAGIESFDTDDELYLSEYADRDALHPLLHTTWSGEATGFAEADWTSGDPTHLVMYLRHLGRGAILYNTLGHCRGHYDMKPVLDYYPRIERCSWEKPAYYELLRRSLRWARGLDG
;
A
#
# COMPACT_ATOMS: atom_id res chain seq x y z
N TYR A 1 -5.78 -2.26 9.05
CA TYR A 1 -5.72 -3.59 8.41
C TYR A 1 -4.32 -4.19 8.59
N THR A 2 -4.20 -5.52 8.49
CA THR A 2 -2.92 -6.23 8.59
C THR A 2 -2.22 -6.25 7.23
N VAL A 3 -0.96 -5.83 7.19
CA VAL A 3 -0.08 -5.95 6.03
C VAL A 3 0.71 -7.25 6.17
N SER A 4 0.61 -8.11 5.16
CA SER A 4 1.27 -9.41 5.08
C SER A 4 2.32 -9.43 3.97
N VAL A 5 3.39 -10.18 4.17
CA VAL A 5 4.46 -10.33 3.17
C VAL A 5 4.10 -11.40 2.15
N SER A 6 4.17 -11.05 0.86
CA SER A 6 3.87 -11.95 -0.26
C SER A 6 5.11 -12.70 -0.75
N ASP A 7 6.26 -12.02 -0.82
CA ASP A 7 7.53 -12.62 -1.23
C ASP A 7 8.62 -12.29 -0.20
N PRO A 8 8.77 -13.09 0.87
CA PRO A 8 9.73 -12.83 1.94
C PRO A 8 11.20 -12.94 1.50
N SER A 9 11.45 -13.51 0.31
CA SER A 9 12.81 -13.66 -0.22
C SER A 9 13.30 -12.40 -0.94
N HIS A 10 12.38 -11.54 -1.40
CA HIS A 10 12.74 -10.33 -2.12
C HIS A 10 13.36 -9.29 -1.18
N TRP A 11 14.55 -8.77 -1.53
CA TRP A 11 15.34 -7.91 -0.64
C TRP A 11 14.60 -6.65 -0.15
N LEU A 12 13.70 -6.10 -0.97
CA LEU A 12 12.83 -4.97 -0.60
C LEU A 12 12.01 -5.23 0.67
N VAL A 13 11.63 -6.48 0.94
CA VAL A 13 10.79 -6.86 2.10
C VAL A 13 11.45 -7.90 3.00
N ALA A 14 12.66 -8.36 2.68
CA ALA A 14 13.38 -9.36 3.47
C ALA A 14 13.52 -8.92 4.95
N GLY A 15 13.11 -9.79 5.87
CA GLY A 15 13.14 -9.55 7.31
C GLY A 15 12.08 -8.58 7.85
N ILE A 16 11.17 -8.08 7.00
CA ILE A 16 9.96 -7.39 7.47
C ILE A 16 8.95 -8.44 7.91
N GLU A 17 8.45 -8.32 9.13
CA GLU A 17 7.33 -9.14 9.62
C GLU A 17 5.99 -8.50 9.23
N SER A 18 4.91 -9.29 9.22
CA SER A 18 3.56 -8.74 9.08
C SER A 18 3.27 -7.73 10.20
N PHE A 19 2.54 -6.67 9.88
CA PHE A 19 2.24 -5.60 10.84
C PHE A 19 0.86 -5.00 10.63
N ASP A 20 0.27 -4.49 11.71
CA ASP A 20 -1.00 -3.77 11.67
C ASP A 20 -0.80 -2.27 11.46
N THR A 21 -1.63 -1.71 10.58
CA THR A 21 -1.67 -0.26 10.31
C THR A 21 -3.10 0.27 10.28
N ASP A 22 -3.23 1.55 10.60
CA ASP A 22 -4.46 2.34 10.45
C ASP A 22 -4.26 3.34 9.31
N ASP A 23 -3.97 2.80 8.12
CA ASP A 23 -3.75 3.55 6.88
C ASP A 23 -5.01 3.47 6.00
N GLU A 24 -5.09 4.32 4.98
CA GLU A 24 -6.15 4.22 4.00
C GLU A 24 -6.00 2.90 3.21
N LEU A 25 -7.06 2.09 3.16
CA LEU A 25 -7.06 0.84 2.42
C LEU A 25 -7.40 1.11 0.96
N TYR A 26 -6.42 0.89 0.08
CA TYR A 26 -6.61 1.01 -1.37
C TYR A 26 -7.14 -0.31 -1.91
N LEU A 27 -8.38 -0.27 -2.41
CA LEU A 27 -9.01 -1.37 -3.14
C LEU A 27 -8.83 -1.11 -4.63
N SER A 28 -8.36 -2.10 -5.38
CA SER A 28 -8.03 -1.91 -6.80
C SER A 28 -8.34 -3.14 -7.62
N GLU A 29 -8.90 -2.91 -8.79
CA GLU A 29 -8.93 -3.90 -9.86
C GLU A 29 -7.64 -3.80 -10.68
N TYR A 30 -7.05 -4.95 -11.01
CA TYR A 30 -5.79 -5.00 -11.76
C TYR A 30 -6.07 -5.44 -13.19
N ALA A 31 -5.77 -4.57 -14.16
CA ALA A 31 -5.96 -4.86 -15.57
C ALA A 31 -5.17 -6.09 -16.06
N ASP A 32 -3.99 -6.34 -15.48
CA ASP A 32 -3.13 -7.48 -15.77
C ASP A 32 -2.38 -7.87 -14.49
N ARG A 33 -3.10 -8.59 -13.62
CA ARG A 33 -2.64 -8.97 -12.27
C ARG A 33 -1.43 -9.90 -12.30
N ASP A 34 -1.37 -10.81 -13.27
CA ASP A 34 -0.34 -11.85 -13.36
C ASP A 34 1.04 -11.28 -13.69
N ALA A 35 1.10 -10.12 -14.33
CA ALA A 35 2.35 -9.41 -14.58
C ALA A 35 2.77 -8.47 -13.44
N LEU A 36 2.06 -8.49 -12.31
CA LEU A 36 2.51 -7.85 -11.06
C LEU A 36 3.29 -8.88 -10.24
N HIS A 37 4.36 -8.44 -9.58
CA HIS A 37 5.08 -9.21 -8.57
C HIS A 37 4.72 -8.65 -7.19
N PRO A 38 3.81 -9.31 -6.45
CA PRO A 38 3.42 -8.89 -5.11
C PRO A 38 4.58 -8.97 -4.14
N LEU A 39 4.83 -7.90 -3.39
CA LEU A 39 5.78 -7.88 -2.28
C LEU A 39 5.05 -7.88 -0.94
N LEU A 40 3.98 -7.08 -0.83
CA LEU A 40 3.10 -7.00 0.33
C LEU A 40 1.63 -7.00 -0.11
N HIS A 41 0.76 -7.60 0.68
CA HIS A 41 -0.69 -7.59 0.47
C HIS A 41 -1.45 -7.42 1.79
N THR A 42 -2.75 -7.19 1.68
CA THR A 42 -3.71 -7.36 2.75
C THR A 42 -4.92 -8.13 2.24
N THR A 43 -5.73 -8.68 3.15
CA THR A 43 -6.96 -9.39 2.82
C THR A 43 -8.14 -8.64 3.41
N TRP A 44 -9.07 -8.22 2.56
CA TRP A 44 -10.30 -7.54 2.96
C TRP A 44 -11.41 -7.77 1.94
N SER A 45 -12.63 -7.93 2.44
CA SER A 45 -13.85 -8.01 1.64
C SER A 45 -14.99 -7.36 2.44
N GLY A 46 -15.86 -6.62 1.77
CA GLY A 46 -16.93 -5.86 2.41
C GLY A 46 -17.49 -4.78 1.51
N GLU A 47 -18.18 -3.81 2.12
CA GLU A 47 -18.71 -2.65 1.43
C GLU A 47 -17.83 -1.42 1.70
N ALA A 48 -17.32 -0.78 0.64
CA ALA A 48 -16.58 0.48 0.67
C ALA A 48 -17.56 1.65 0.57
N THR A 49 -18.34 1.88 1.63
CA THR A 49 -19.40 2.90 1.65
C THR A 49 -18.85 4.28 1.28
N GLY A 50 -19.55 4.97 0.37
CA GLY A 50 -19.19 6.31 -0.10
C GLY A 50 -18.41 6.35 -1.41
N PHE A 51 -18.00 5.19 -1.94
CA PHE A 51 -17.43 5.06 -3.29
C PHE A 51 -18.50 4.63 -4.30
N ALA A 52 -18.30 4.96 -5.58
CA ALA A 52 -19.20 4.50 -6.65
C ALA A 52 -19.14 2.96 -6.79
N GLU A 53 -17.93 2.40 -6.72
CA GLU A 53 -17.67 0.96 -6.66
C GLU A 53 -17.57 0.51 -5.20
N ALA A 54 -18.73 0.34 -4.56
CA ALA A 54 -18.83 0.07 -3.13
C ALA A 54 -18.85 -1.43 -2.78
N ASP A 55 -19.32 -2.33 -3.64
CA ASP A 55 -19.46 -3.75 -3.32
C ASP A 55 -18.19 -4.55 -3.67
N TRP A 56 -17.47 -4.99 -2.65
CA TRP A 56 -16.28 -5.85 -2.76
C TRP A 56 -16.49 -7.22 -2.10
N THR A 57 -17.74 -7.66 -1.95
CA THR A 57 -18.09 -8.91 -1.26
C THR A 57 -17.88 -10.17 -2.11
N SER A 58 -17.86 -10.03 -3.44
CA SER A 58 -17.84 -11.16 -4.38
C SER A 58 -16.53 -11.34 -5.16
N GLY A 59 -15.58 -10.41 -5.02
CA GLY A 59 -14.29 -10.40 -5.73
C GLY A 59 -13.14 -11.09 -4.97
N ASP A 60 -11.94 -11.03 -5.55
CA ASP A 60 -10.70 -11.46 -4.86
C ASP A 60 -10.47 -10.55 -3.64
N PRO A 61 -10.42 -11.11 -2.41
CA PRO A 61 -10.23 -10.31 -1.21
C PRO A 61 -8.78 -9.85 -1.02
N THR A 62 -7.85 -10.28 -1.87
CA THR A 62 -6.43 -9.93 -1.78
C THR A 62 -6.15 -8.61 -2.48
N HIS A 63 -5.71 -7.62 -1.72
CA HIS A 63 -5.34 -6.29 -2.20
C HIS A 63 -3.84 -6.08 -2.06
N LEU A 64 -3.16 -5.70 -3.14
CA LEU A 64 -1.72 -5.48 -3.14
C LEU A 64 -1.39 -4.15 -2.47
N VAL A 65 -0.50 -4.19 -1.48
CA VAL A 65 -0.03 -3.02 -0.73
C VAL A 65 1.29 -2.51 -1.32
N MET A 66 2.17 -3.42 -1.70
CA MET A 66 3.43 -3.07 -2.37
C MET A 66 3.74 -4.14 -3.42
N TYR A 67 4.09 -3.74 -4.63
CA TYR A 67 4.35 -4.67 -5.73
C TYR A 67 5.22 -4.03 -6.83
N LEU A 68 5.84 -4.88 -7.64
CA LEU A 68 6.58 -4.47 -8.83
C LEU A 68 5.77 -4.74 -10.09
N ARG A 69 5.90 -3.85 -11.09
CA ARG A 69 5.48 -4.09 -12.47
C ARG A 69 6.69 -3.98 -13.38
N HIS A 70 7.14 -5.09 -13.94
CA HIS A 70 8.24 -5.11 -14.90
C HIS A 70 7.78 -4.57 -16.26
N LEU A 71 8.57 -3.68 -16.85
CA LEU A 71 8.31 -3.03 -18.13
C LEU A 71 9.61 -2.91 -18.92
N GLY A 72 9.79 -3.79 -19.90
CA GLY A 72 11.01 -3.83 -20.71
C GLY A 72 12.25 -4.09 -19.84
N ARG A 73 13.19 -3.14 -19.81
CA ARG A 73 14.42 -3.22 -19.01
C ARG A 73 14.31 -2.61 -17.62
N GLY A 74 13.15 -2.08 -17.26
CA GLY A 74 12.91 -1.45 -15.96
C GLY A 74 11.73 -2.09 -15.23
N ALA A 75 11.41 -1.52 -14.07
CA ALA A 75 10.17 -1.83 -13.37
C ALA A 75 9.62 -0.55 -12.72
N ILE A 76 8.37 -0.64 -12.28
CA ILE A 76 7.74 0.35 -11.40
C ILE A 76 7.49 -0.34 -10.06
N LEU A 77 7.81 0.34 -8.97
CA LEU A 77 7.43 -0.06 -7.63
C LEU A 77 6.24 0.79 -7.19
N TYR A 78 5.15 0.12 -6.85
CA TYR A 78 3.98 0.74 -6.24
C TYR A 78 3.95 0.41 -4.75
N ASN A 79 3.61 1.39 -3.92
CA ASN A 79 3.39 1.24 -2.49
C ASN A 79 2.21 2.12 -2.09
N THR A 80 1.14 1.52 -1.57
CA THR A 80 -0.10 2.21 -1.20
C THR A 80 -0.09 2.73 0.23
N LEU A 81 0.93 2.39 1.02
CA LEU A 81 1.10 2.95 2.36
C LEU A 81 1.56 4.40 2.26
N GLY A 82 1.21 5.17 3.27
CA GLY A 82 1.73 6.52 3.46
C GLY A 82 0.67 7.59 3.45
N HIS A 83 -0.62 7.22 3.59
CA HIS A 83 -1.66 8.21 3.84
C HIS A 83 -1.27 9.08 5.04
N CYS A 84 -1.54 10.36 4.92
CA CYS A 84 -1.52 11.26 6.05
C CYS A 84 -2.55 12.34 5.82
N ARG A 85 -3.17 12.78 6.91
CA ARG A 85 -4.18 13.84 6.87
C ARG A 85 -3.88 14.87 7.92
N GLY A 86 -3.64 16.09 7.48
CA GLY A 86 -3.58 17.30 8.29
C GLY A 86 -4.95 17.92 8.49
N HIS A 87 -4.99 18.97 9.31
CA HIS A 87 -6.23 19.66 9.65
C HIS A 87 -6.94 20.29 8.44
N TYR A 88 -6.22 20.65 7.38
CA TYR A 88 -6.76 21.45 6.28
C TYR A 88 -6.84 20.70 4.94
N ASP A 89 -6.57 19.40 4.94
CA ASP A 89 -6.45 18.59 3.71
C ASP A 89 -7.81 18.16 3.13
N MET A 90 -8.91 18.39 3.85
CA MET A 90 -10.26 17.97 3.45
C MET A 90 -11.09 19.07 2.77
N LYS A 91 -10.50 20.23 2.42
CA LYS A 91 -11.24 21.27 1.72
C LYS A 91 -11.59 20.84 0.28
N PRO A 92 -12.81 21.08 -0.22
CA PRO A 92 -13.90 21.87 0.39
C PRO A 92 -14.91 21.05 1.22
N VAL A 93 -14.69 19.74 1.41
CA VAL A 93 -15.61 18.86 2.16
C VAL A 93 -15.68 19.25 3.64
N LEU A 94 -14.54 19.60 4.24
CA LEU A 94 -14.44 20.04 5.62
C LEU A 94 -13.34 21.10 5.78
N ASP A 95 -13.66 22.21 6.44
CA ASP A 95 -12.71 23.31 6.66
C ASP A 95 -11.58 22.95 7.64
N TYR A 96 -11.88 22.09 8.61
CA TYR A 96 -10.96 21.67 9.66
C TYR A 96 -11.25 20.23 10.11
N TYR A 97 -10.32 19.31 9.85
CA TYR A 97 -10.38 17.93 10.33
C TYR A 97 -9.77 17.83 11.73
N PRO A 98 -10.47 17.28 12.75
CA PRO A 98 -10.10 17.45 14.16
C PRO A 98 -8.83 16.69 14.58
N ARG A 99 -8.40 15.69 13.82
CA ARG A 99 -7.30 14.78 14.18
C ARG A 99 -6.24 14.78 13.09
N ILE A 100 -4.96 14.82 13.46
CA ILE A 100 -3.89 14.53 12.49
C ILE A 100 -3.77 13.02 12.36
N GLU A 101 -3.82 12.51 11.13
CA GLU A 101 -3.65 11.10 10.82
C GLU A 101 -2.25 10.88 10.26
N ARG A 102 -1.44 10.10 10.96
CA ARG A 102 -0.10 9.70 10.53
C ARG A 102 -0.04 8.27 10.01
N CYS A 103 -1.01 7.42 10.33
CA CYS A 103 -1.18 6.12 9.69
C CYS A 103 0.11 5.26 9.69
N SER A 104 0.53 4.72 8.54
CA SER A 104 1.76 3.93 8.44
C SER A 104 3.04 4.71 8.78
N TRP A 105 3.02 6.06 8.79
CA TRP A 105 4.16 6.87 9.23
C TRP A 105 4.52 6.71 10.71
N GLU A 106 3.71 5.99 11.49
CA GLU A 106 4.05 5.60 12.87
C GLU A 106 4.65 4.18 12.95
N LYS A 107 4.77 3.47 11.82
CA LYS A 107 5.24 2.08 11.76
C LYS A 107 6.71 2.04 11.34
N PRO A 108 7.60 1.45 12.16
CA PRO A 108 9.01 1.28 11.78
C PRO A 108 9.19 0.52 10.45
N ALA A 109 8.35 -0.49 10.19
CA ALA A 109 8.36 -1.25 8.95
C ALA A 109 8.17 -0.35 7.72
N TYR A 110 7.27 0.62 7.78
CA TYR A 110 7.02 1.52 6.65
C TYR A 110 8.23 2.40 6.32
N TYR A 111 8.94 2.92 7.32
CA TYR A 111 10.19 3.66 7.06
C TYR A 111 11.25 2.81 6.38
N GLU A 112 11.38 1.55 6.78
CA GLU A 112 12.35 0.66 6.17
C GLU A 112 11.97 0.32 4.72
N LEU A 113 10.71 0.02 4.47
CA LEU A 113 10.17 -0.19 3.12
C LEU A 113 10.41 1.04 2.23
N LEU A 114 10.15 2.25 2.74
CA LEU A 114 10.38 3.49 1.99
C LEU A 114 11.87 3.70 1.69
N ARG A 115 12.76 3.50 2.67
CA ARG A 115 14.22 3.61 2.44
C ARG A 115 14.70 2.63 1.38
N ARG A 116 14.26 1.38 1.44
CA ARG A 116 14.60 0.35 0.44
C ARG A 116 14.05 0.70 -0.93
N SER A 117 12.81 1.18 -1.00
CA SER A 117 12.19 1.63 -2.26
C SER A 117 12.95 2.80 -2.90
N LEU A 118 13.43 3.76 -2.10
CA LEU A 118 14.24 4.87 -2.59
C LEU A 118 15.64 4.41 -3.07
N ARG A 119 16.25 3.43 -2.40
CA ARG A 119 17.51 2.82 -2.85
C ARG A 119 17.31 2.09 -4.18
N TRP A 120 16.27 1.27 -4.27
CA TRP A 120 15.87 0.56 -5.48
C TRP A 120 15.61 1.50 -6.66
N ALA A 121 14.87 2.60 -6.44
CA ALA A 121 14.59 3.58 -7.48
C ALA A 121 15.84 4.29 -8.02
N ARG A 122 16.94 4.29 -7.25
CA ARG A 122 18.25 4.80 -7.68
C ARG A 122 19.09 3.76 -8.44
N GLY A 123 18.55 2.57 -8.69
CA GLY A 123 19.26 1.45 -9.32
C GLY A 123 20.26 0.76 -8.39
N LEU A 124 20.06 0.86 -7.07
CA LEU A 124 20.86 0.11 -6.10
C LEU A 124 20.18 -1.22 -5.80
N ASP A 125 20.97 -2.28 -5.83
CA ASP A 125 20.58 -3.61 -5.38
C ASP A 125 21.18 -3.90 -4.00
N GLY A 126 20.45 -4.66 -3.17
CA GLY A 126 20.93 -5.15 -1.88
C GLY A 126 21.20 -4.03 -0.89
#